data_AF-X1LIC0-F1
#
_entry.id   AF-X1LIC0-F1
#
_cell.length_a   1.000
_cell.length_b   1.000
_cell.length_c   1.000
_cell.angle_alpha   90.00
_cell.angle_beta   90.00
_cell.angle_gamma   90.00
#
_symmetry.space_group_name_H-M   'P 1'
#
loop_
_entity.id
_entity.type
_entity.pdbx_description
1 polymer ?
#
loop_
_entity_poly.entity_id
_entity_poly.type
_entity_poly.pdbx_seq_one_letter_code
_entity_poly.pdbx_strand_id
1 'polypeptide(L)'
;MPCAGQASHETVARALTLLRLTRWLSLVRRRRDPKTGRILGNLYVLHDEPLTPFEAMQLDADYLALVSQSLGHSAKAVQMVGLNTLKEIAEDPMLSGRTLPSRLQVLAERLASQGITAAESYPQEDAAHDSEEGASSLLRNADDPSSESEAGAKPAPDASLRNPKQARTVRSSRINEVRTTAQARALGDLQWPKRFTELKAEQQTGARVALQQVDAALRQAVLDDWAARCSSHGIRNPAGYLFGIIQRAIHGEFNAWAKKDAPSASVPP
;
A
#
# COMPACT_ATOMS: atom_id res chain seq x y z
N MET A 1 -23.31 23.81 23.17
CA MET A 1 -22.58 22.54 23.39
C MET A 1 -21.12 22.71 22.98
N PRO A 2 -20.14 22.69 23.91
CA PRO A 2 -18.75 22.76 23.53
C PRO A 2 -18.28 21.36 23.09
N CYS A 3 -17.83 21.26 21.84
CA CYS A 3 -16.88 20.29 21.30
C CYS A 3 -16.93 18.85 21.85
N ALA A 4 -17.54 17.92 21.10
CA ALA A 4 -17.13 16.52 21.21
C ALA A 4 -15.63 16.47 20.81
N GLY A 5 -14.75 16.22 21.77
CA GLY A 5 -13.31 16.31 21.56
C GLY A 5 -12.86 15.38 20.44
N GLN A 6 -12.21 15.91 19.41
CA GLN A 6 -11.52 15.09 18.41
C GLN A 6 -10.58 14.12 19.14
N ALA A 7 -10.79 12.81 18.94
CA ALA A 7 -9.91 11.80 19.49
C ALA A 7 -8.48 12.01 18.97
N SER A 8 -7.49 11.80 19.83
CA SER A 8 -6.09 11.95 19.43
C SER A 8 -5.72 10.96 18.31
N HIS A 9 -4.79 11.34 17.44
CA HIS A 9 -4.29 10.44 16.38
C HIS A 9 -3.72 9.14 16.95
N GLU A 10 -3.14 9.18 18.16
CA GLU A 10 -2.63 7.99 18.85
C GLU A 10 -3.77 7.04 19.24
N THR A 11 -4.86 7.59 19.79
CA THR A 11 -6.07 6.82 20.13
C THR A 11 -6.65 6.13 18.89
N VAL A 12 -6.78 6.87 17.79
CA VAL A 12 -7.28 6.33 16.52
C VAL A 12 -6.35 5.26 15.96
N ALA A 13 -5.03 5.49 15.95
CA ALA A 13 -4.06 4.52 15.47
C ALA A 13 -4.07 3.23 16.31
N ARG A 14 -4.20 3.34 17.62
CA ARG A 14 -4.31 2.20 18.54
C ARG A 14 -5.60 1.42 18.30
N ALA A 15 -6.73 2.10 18.14
CA ALA A 15 -8.01 1.46 17.82
C ALA A 15 -7.94 0.70 16.48
N LEU A 16 -7.39 1.32 15.43
CA LEU A 16 -7.18 0.66 14.14
C LEU A 16 -6.25 -0.54 14.25
N THR A 17 -5.22 -0.46 15.08
CA THR A 17 -4.29 -1.58 15.32
C THR A 17 -5.00 -2.75 15.98
N LEU A 18 -5.80 -2.49 17.01
CA LEU A 18 -6.58 -3.51 17.70
C LEU A 18 -7.60 -4.16 16.75
N LEU A 19 -8.37 -3.37 15.99
CA LEU A 19 -9.34 -3.89 15.02
C LEU A 19 -8.70 -4.76 13.93
N ARG A 20 -7.47 -4.43 13.53
CA ARG A 20 -6.71 -5.25 12.58
C ARG A 20 -6.19 -6.53 13.20
N LEU A 21 -5.66 -6.49 14.42
CA LEU A 21 -5.22 -7.67 15.14
C LEU A 21 -6.39 -8.63 15.41
N THR A 22 -7.55 -8.10 15.79
CA THR A 22 -8.77 -8.88 16.00
C THR A 22 -9.53 -9.20 14.72
N ARG A 23 -8.97 -8.86 13.54
CA ARG A 23 -9.45 -9.26 12.21
C ARG A 23 -10.87 -8.77 11.85
N TRP A 24 -11.37 -7.75 12.53
CA TRP A 24 -12.58 -7.01 12.14
C TRP A 24 -12.31 -6.03 10.99
N LEU A 25 -11.03 -5.67 10.79
CA LEU A 25 -10.60 -4.72 9.78
C LEU A 25 -9.34 -5.24 9.06
N SER A 26 -9.31 -5.23 7.74
CA SER A 26 -8.11 -5.60 6.96
C SER A 26 -7.55 -4.41 6.19
N LEU A 27 -6.22 -4.22 6.20
CA LEU A 27 -5.56 -3.21 5.37
C LEU A 27 -5.20 -3.81 4.01
N VAL A 28 -6.14 -3.73 3.07
CA VAL A 28 -5.99 -4.37 1.75
C VAL A 28 -5.01 -3.60 0.86
N ARG A 29 -4.97 -2.28 0.98
CA ARG A 29 -4.10 -1.47 0.13
C ARG A 29 -3.65 -0.19 0.80
N ARG A 30 -2.34 0.08 0.78
CA ARG A 30 -1.81 1.42 1.02
C ARG A 30 -1.70 2.11 -0.32
N ARG A 31 -2.57 3.08 -0.59
CA ARG A 31 -2.44 3.91 -1.79
C ARG A 31 -1.16 4.71 -1.63
N ARG A 32 -0.19 4.48 -2.50
CA ARG A 32 1.01 5.30 -2.60
C ARG A 32 0.90 6.17 -3.85
N ASP A 33 1.37 7.40 -3.73
CA ASP A 33 1.58 8.27 -4.86
C ASP A 33 2.65 7.62 -5.75
N PRO A 34 2.33 7.26 -7.01
CA PRO A 34 3.28 6.61 -7.89
C PRO A 34 4.49 7.48 -8.22
N LYS A 35 4.39 8.81 -8.05
CA LYS A 35 5.48 9.75 -8.36
C LYS A 35 6.39 9.99 -7.17
N THR A 36 5.83 10.11 -5.98
CA THR A 36 6.60 10.49 -4.77
C THR A 36 6.86 9.31 -3.83
N GLY A 37 6.23 8.16 -4.06
CA GLY A 37 6.27 7.00 -3.16
C GLY A 37 5.55 7.24 -1.83
N ARG A 38 4.99 8.44 -1.60
CA ARG A 38 4.32 8.81 -0.35
C ARG A 38 3.02 8.05 -0.22
N ILE A 39 2.69 7.60 0.99
CA ILE A 39 1.40 6.99 1.27
C ILE A 39 0.34 8.11 1.23
N LEU A 40 -0.57 8.02 0.25
CA LEU A 40 -1.73 8.89 0.08
C LEU A 40 -2.88 8.50 1.00
N GLY A 41 -2.95 7.23 1.39
CA GLY A 41 -3.98 6.75 2.31
C GLY A 41 -4.00 5.24 2.44
N ASN A 42 -4.79 4.78 3.40
CA ASN A 42 -4.99 3.37 3.69
C ASN A 42 -6.42 2.98 3.30
N LEU A 43 -6.56 1.92 2.51
CA LEU A 43 -7.84 1.30 2.20
C LEU A 43 -8.07 0.16 3.17
N TYR A 44 -9.07 0.34 4.03
CA TYR A 44 -9.51 -0.67 4.97
C TYR A 44 -10.79 -1.32 4.49
N VAL A 45 -10.91 -2.62 4.71
CA VAL A 45 -12.17 -3.36 4.56
C VAL A 45 -12.63 -3.71 5.97
N LEU A 46 -13.87 -3.37 6.29
CA LEU A 46 -14.56 -3.75 7.51
C LEU A 46 -15.30 -5.06 7.25
N HIS A 47 -15.25 -5.97 8.21
CA HIS A 47 -15.89 -7.27 8.13
C HIS A 47 -17.06 -7.36 9.12
N ASP A 48 -18.08 -8.14 8.76
CA ASP A 48 -19.25 -8.35 9.61
C ASP A 48 -18.97 -9.31 10.77
N GLU A 49 -17.92 -10.13 10.64
CA GLU A 49 -17.38 -11.04 11.66
C GLU A 49 -15.84 -11.04 11.60
N PRO A 50 -15.13 -11.43 12.68
CA PRO A 50 -13.69 -11.48 12.66
C PRO A 50 -13.23 -12.61 11.73
N LEU A 51 -12.46 -12.27 10.70
CA LEU A 51 -11.94 -13.25 9.74
C LEU A 51 -11.10 -14.32 10.42
N THR A 52 -11.00 -15.51 9.83
CA THR A 52 -10.02 -16.52 10.26
C THR A 52 -8.58 -16.02 10.07
N PRO A 53 -7.59 -16.56 10.81
CA PRO A 53 -6.20 -16.12 10.64
C PRO A 53 -5.70 -16.35 9.20
N PHE A 54 -6.06 -17.47 8.59
CA PHE A 54 -5.79 -17.75 7.18
C PHE A 54 -6.36 -16.68 6.23
N GLU A 55 -7.64 -16.29 6.36
CA GLU A 55 -8.26 -15.25 5.52
C GLU A 55 -7.62 -13.88 5.71
N ALA A 56 -7.29 -13.51 6.95
CA ALA A 56 -6.62 -12.26 7.25
C ALA A 56 -5.27 -12.14 6.54
N MET A 57 -4.52 -13.25 6.44
CA MET A 57 -3.24 -13.30 5.70
C MET A 57 -3.43 -13.18 4.18
N GLN A 58 -4.55 -13.64 3.63
CA GLN A 58 -4.84 -13.51 2.20
C GLN A 58 -5.21 -12.07 1.82
N LEU A 59 -5.90 -11.35 2.71
CA LEU A 59 -6.37 -9.99 2.44
C LEU A 59 -5.36 -8.90 2.81
N ASP A 60 -4.61 -9.09 3.89
CA ASP A 60 -3.65 -8.11 4.42
C ASP A 60 -2.24 -8.70 4.41
N ALA A 61 -1.48 -8.36 3.37
CA ALA A 61 -0.11 -8.86 3.18
C ALA A 61 0.85 -8.48 4.32
N ASP A 62 0.54 -7.43 5.08
CA ASP A 62 1.34 -6.98 6.21
C ASP A 62 0.83 -7.54 7.56
N TYR A 63 -0.21 -8.39 7.57
CA TYR A 63 -0.86 -8.85 8.80
C TYR A 63 0.13 -9.55 9.76
N LEU A 64 0.98 -10.43 9.24
CA LEU A 64 1.98 -11.13 10.05
C LEU A 64 3.05 -10.18 10.61
N ALA A 65 3.40 -9.15 9.85
CA ALA A 65 4.30 -8.11 10.33
C ALA A 65 3.65 -7.27 11.44
N LEU A 66 2.34 -7.00 11.33
CA LEU A 66 1.54 -6.33 12.37
C LEU A 66 1.52 -7.16 13.66
N VAL A 67 1.24 -8.47 13.58
CA VAL A 67 1.27 -9.37 14.74
C VAL A 67 2.65 -9.34 15.38
N SER A 68 3.73 -9.50 14.61
CA SER A 68 5.10 -9.44 15.15
C SER A 68 5.43 -8.11 15.84
N GLN A 69 4.94 -6.98 15.32
CA GLN A 69 5.17 -5.65 15.91
C GLN A 69 4.35 -5.45 17.18
N SER A 70 3.14 -6.01 17.25
CA SER A 70 2.26 -5.87 18.41
C SER A 70 2.85 -6.47 19.69
N LEU A 71 3.64 -7.54 19.58
CA LEU A 71 4.31 -8.21 20.71
C LEU A 71 5.29 -7.29 21.47
N GLY A 72 5.84 -6.28 20.80
CA GLY A 72 6.74 -5.28 21.39
C GLY A 72 6.11 -3.89 21.52
N HIS A 73 4.80 -3.77 21.39
CA HIS A 73 4.12 -2.48 21.40
C HIS A 73 4.05 -1.88 22.82
N SER A 74 4.24 -0.56 22.95
CA SER A 74 4.25 0.14 24.25
C SER A 74 2.93 0.05 25.01
N ALA A 75 1.81 0.04 24.29
CA ALA A 75 0.47 -0.14 24.86
C ALA A 75 0.18 -1.62 25.20
N LYS A 76 0.05 -1.93 26.49
CA LYS A 76 -0.22 -3.29 27.00
C LYS A 76 -1.42 -4.00 26.33
N ALA A 77 -2.51 -3.29 26.04
CA ALA A 77 -3.67 -3.92 25.39
C ALA A 77 -3.34 -4.43 23.98
N VAL A 78 -2.53 -3.69 23.22
CA VAL A 78 -2.09 -4.12 21.88
C VAL A 78 -1.18 -5.33 21.99
N GLN A 79 -0.29 -5.34 22.99
CA GLN A 79 0.61 -6.47 23.26
C GLN A 79 -0.15 -7.74 23.65
N MET A 80 -1.12 -7.64 24.56
CA MET A 80 -1.95 -8.77 25.00
C MET A 80 -2.77 -9.35 23.84
N VAL A 81 -3.43 -8.49 23.06
CA VAL A 81 -4.16 -8.94 21.88
C VAL A 81 -3.20 -9.57 20.88
N GLY A 82 -2.02 -8.99 20.66
CA GLY A 82 -0.95 -9.57 19.83
C GLY A 82 -0.57 -10.99 20.24
N LEU A 83 -0.36 -11.23 21.53
CA LEU A 83 -0.04 -12.56 22.07
C LEU A 83 -1.17 -13.56 21.84
N ASN A 84 -2.41 -13.16 22.07
CA ASN A 84 -3.58 -14.02 21.84
C ASN A 84 -3.74 -14.35 20.36
N THR A 85 -3.59 -13.36 19.47
CA THR A 85 -3.66 -13.59 18.02
C THR A 85 -2.56 -14.52 17.52
N LEU A 86 -1.38 -14.50 18.14
CA LEU A 86 -0.31 -15.44 17.79
C LEU A 86 -0.66 -16.88 18.19
N LYS A 87 -1.32 -17.07 19.34
CA LYS A 87 -1.85 -18.38 19.76
C LYS A 87 -2.92 -18.88 18.79
N GLU A 88 -3.89 -18.03 18.44
CA GLU A 88 -4.93 -18.33 17.47
C GLU A 88 -4.37 -18.72 16.09
N ILE A 89 -3.31 -18.05 15.63
CA ILE A 89 -2.60 -18.40 14.38
C ILE A 89 -1.97 -19.79 14.47
N ALA A 90 -1.37 -20.15 15.62
CA ALA A 90 -0.74 -21.45 15.81
C ALA A 90 -1.76 -22.60 15.86
N GLU A 91 -2.97 -22.31 16.35
CA GLU A 91 -4.07 -23.26 16.51
C GLU A 91 -4.99 -23.35 15.27
N ASP A 92 -4.82 -22.47 14.27
CA ASP A 92 -5.66 -22.44 13.06
C ASP A 92 -5.48 -23.72 12.21
N PRO A 93 -6.53 -24.54 12.04
CA PRO A 93 -6.47 -25.79 11.27
C PRO A 93 -6.00 -25.61 9.81
N MET A 94 -6.29 -24.46 9.20
CA MET A 94 -5.87 -24.15 7.83
C MET A 94 -4.37 -23.83 7.72
N LEU A 95 -3.74 -23.50 8.85
CA LEU A 95 -2.32 -23.15 8.96
C LEU A 95 -1.49 -24.24 9.61
N SER A 96 -2.05 -25.09 10.47
CA SER A 96 -1.30 -26.16 11.18
C SER A 96 -0.59 -27.16 10.24
N GLY A 97 -1.02 -27.27 8.98
CA GLY A 97 -0.40 -28.10 7.94
C GLY A 97 0.51 -27.35 6.96
N ARG A 98 0.67 -26.03 7.09
CA ARG A 98 1.49 -25.19 6.21
C ARG A 98 2.62 -24.56 7.01
N THR A 99 3.82 -24.48 6.43
CA THR A 99 4.95 -23.84 7.10
C THR A 99 4.66 -22.36 7.31
N LEU A 100 4.48 -21.94 8.57
CA LEU A 100 4.40 -20.53 8.94
C LEU A 100 5.67 -19.81 8.46
N PRO A 101 5.60 -18.54 8.02
CA PRO A 101 6.79 -17.79 7.68
C PRO A 101 7.81 -17.82 8.82
N SER A 102 9.09 -18.01 8.48
CA SER A 102 10.18 -18.37 9.42
C SER A 102 10.26 -17.48 10.66
N ARG A 103 10.01 -16.18 10.52
CA ARG A 103 10.04 -15.22 11.65
C ARG A 103 8.94 -15.48 12.67
N LEU A 104 7.73 -15.83 12.22
CA LEU A 104 6.63 -16.14 13.13
C LEU A 104 6.81 -17.49 13.80
N GLN A 105 7.36 -18.46 13.07
CA GLN A 105 7.73 -19.74 13.65
C GLN A 105 8.70 -19.55 14.83
N VAL A 106 9.77 -18.77 14.64
CA VAL A 106 10.72 -18.46 15.72
C VAL A 106 10.05 -17.75 16.90
N LEU A 107 9.05 -16.89 16.65
CA LEU A 107 8.32 -16.20 17.73
C LEU A 107 7.36 -17.14 18.47
N ALA A 108 6.67 -18.02 17.76
CA ALA A 108 5.81 -19.05 18.34
C ALA A 108 6.63 -20.04 19.18
N GLU A 109 7.77 -20.51 18.67
CA GLU A 109 8.71 -21.36 19.40
C GLU A 109 9.24 -20.66 20.66
N ARG A 110 9.56 -19.37 20.59
CA ARG A 110 9.94 -18.59 21.77
C ARG A 110 8.82 -18.53 22.78
N LEU A 111 7.58 -18.31 22.35
CA LEU A 111 6.41 -18.26 23.25
C LEU A 111 6.16 -19.62 23.92
N ALA A 112 6.27 -20.72 23.16
CA ALA A 112 6.21 -22.08 23.69
C ALA A 112 7.33 -22.35 24.71
N SER A 113 8.57 -21.91 24.42
CA SER A 113 9.71 -22.06 25.33
C SER A 113 9.64 -21.18 26.58
N GLN A 114 8.88 -20.09 26.54
CA GLN A 114 8.70 -19.17 27.67
C GLN A 114 7.63 -19.66 28.66
N GLY A 115 6.98 -20.81 28.43
CA GLY A 115 6.03 -21.37 29.38
C GLY A 115 4.79 -20.48 29.60
N ILE A 116 4.46 -19.59 28.66
CA ILE A 116 3.22 -18.77 28.69
C ILE A 116 1.99 -19.60 28.25
N THR A 117 2.16 -20.92 28.24
CA THR A 117 1.13 -21.94 28.17
C THR A 117 1.03 -22.55 29.58
N ALA A 118 -0.07 -22.27 30.26
CA ALA A 118 -0.38 -22.64 31.65
C ALA A 118 0.22 -21.73 32.74
N ALA A 119 -0.39 -20.56 32.91
CA ALA A 119 -0.55 -19.97 34.23
C ALA A 119 -2.00 -19.47 34.34
N GLU A 120 -2.83 -20.36 34.90
CA GLU A 120 -3.92 -20.04 35.81
C GLU A 120 -4.96 -19.04 35.28
N SER A 121 -6.08 -19.58 34.74
CA SER A 121 -7.37 -18.99 35.10
C SER A 121 -7.36 -18.81 36.62
N TYR A 122 -7.34 -17.56 37.07
CA TYR A 122 -7.70 -17.24 38.43
C TYR A 122 -9.04 -17.94 38.70
N PRO A 123 -9.19 -18.69 39.81
CA PRO A 123 -10.51 -19.10 40.27
C PRO A 123 -11.22 -17.81 40.66
N GLN A 124 -12.00 -17.24 39.74
CA GLN A 124 -13.02 -16.29 40.13
C GLN A 124 -14.16 -17.16 40.64
N GLU A 125 -14.26 -17.26 41.96
CA GLU A 125 -15.44 -17.81 42.62
C GLU A 125 -16.67 -17.09 42.07
N ASP A 126 -17.76 -17.84 41.85
CA ASP A 126 -19.07 -17.31 41.49
C ASP A 126 -19.52 -16.33 42.58
N ALA A 127 -19.15 -15.06 42.42
CA ALA A 127 -19.70 -13.98 43.21
C ALA A 127 -21.15 -13.81 42.76
N ALA A 128 -22.07 -14.32 43.58
CA ALA A 128 -23.48 -14.00 43.51
C ALA A 128 -23.61 -12.46 43.39
N HIS A 129 -24.14 -12.01 42.26
CA HIS A 129 -24.52 -10.63 42.05
C HIS A 129 -25.72 -10.30 42.95
N ASP A 130 -25.46 -9.94 44.20
CA ASP A 130 -26.39 -9.06 44.92
C ASP A 130 -26.22 -7.66 44.33
N SER A 131 -27.17 -7.30 43.48
CA SER A 131 -27.32 -5.94 42.97
C SER A 131 -27.74 -5.04 44.12
N GLU A 132 -26.78 -4.38 44.78
CA GLU A 132 -27.09 -3.25 45.63
C GLU A 132 -27.36 -2.03 44.74
N GLU A 133 -28.65 -1.77 44.56
CA GLU A 133 -29.22 -0.59 43.93
C GLU A 133 -28.73 0.67 44.68
N GLY A 134 -27.70 1.31 44.13
CA GLY A 134 -27.18 2.57 44.64
C GLY A 134 -28.23 3.68 44.56
N ALA A 135 -28.53 4.30 45.69
CA ALA A 135 -29.55 5.33 45.86
C ALA A 135 -29.47 6.45 44.80
N SER A 136 -30.63 6.78 44.22
CA SER A 136 -30.85 7.82 43.22
C SER A 136 -30.46 9.20 43.75
N SER A 137 -29.29 9.71 43.33
CA SER A 137 -28.96 11.13 43.47
C SER A 137 -29.67 11.91 42.36
N LEU A 138 -30.54 12.84 42.76
CA LEU A 138 -31.36 13.68 41.88
C LEU A 138 -30.47 14.60 41.03
N LEU A 139 -30.26 14.24 39.77
CA LEU A 139 -29.69 15.13 38.77
C LEU A 139 -30.71 16.24 38.46
N ARG A 140 -30.21 17.48 38.57
CA ARG A 140 -30.94 18.73 38.33
C ARG A 140 -31.26 18.86 36.84
N ASN A 141 -32.46 18.43 36.45
CA ASN A 141 -33.00 18.71 35.12
C ASN A 141 -33.21 20.22 34.99
N ALA A 142 -32.65 20.82 33.94
CA ALA A 142 -33.04 22.14 33.46
C ALA A 142 -33.75 21.96 32.11
N ASP A 143 -34.86 22.68 31.97
CA ASP A 143 -35.90 22.50 30.95
C ASP A 143 -35.45 22.71 29.49
N ASP A 144 -36.15 22.03 28.57
CA ASP A 144 -36.17 22.33 27.13
C ASP A 144 -36.74 23.73 26.87
N PRO A 145 -36.14 24.52 25.97
CA PRO A 145 -36.81 24.88 24.69
C PRO A 145 -35.78 25.16 23.56
N SER A 146 -36.04 25.42 22.27
CA SER A 146 -37.19 25.54 21.35
C SER A 146 -36.60 25.50 19.92
N SER A 147 -37.41 25.08 18.95
CA SER A 147 -37.18 25.14 17.50
C SER A 147 -36.90 26.58 16.98
N GLU A 148 -36.02 26.76 15.98
CA GLU A 148 -36.18 27.60 14.74
C GLU A 148 -34.85 27.77 13.93
N SER A 149 -34.89 27.29 12.68
CA SER A 149 -34.45 27.91 11.41
C SER A 149 -33.03 28.48 11.12
N GLU A 150 -32.38 27.85 10.12
CA GLU A 150 -31.59 28.32 8.95
C GLU A 150 -30.27 29.16 8.97
N ALA A 151 -29.29 28.60 8.23
CA ALA A 151 -28.38 29.11 7.17
C ALA A 151 -27.43 30.33 7.32
N GLY A 152 -26.12 30.01 7.43
CA GLY A 152 -25.04 30.43 6.50
C GLY A 152 -24.35 31.81 6.63
N ALA A 153 -23.01 31.84 6.81
CA ALA A 153 -22.06 32.65 5.99
C ALA A 153 -20.57 32.57 6.44
N LYS A 154 -19.71 32.34 5.43
CA LYS A 154 -18.27 32.70 5.25
C LYS A 154 -17.19 32.09 6.18
N PRO A 155 -16.14 31.46 5.63
CA PRO A 155 -14.94 31.12 6.40
C PRO A 155 -14.16 32.40 6.74
N ALA A 156 -13.62 32.44 7.97
CA ALA A 156 -12.75 33.52 8.46
C ALA A 156 -11.37 33.50 7.76
N PRO A 157 -10.69 34.67 7.63
CA PRO A 157 -9.40 34.75 6.96
C PRO A 157 -8.29 34.10 7.78
N ASP A 158 -7.31 33.56 7.06
CA ASP A 158 -6.22 32.72 7.55
C ASP A 158 -5.27 33.51 8.47
N ALA A 159 -5.54 33.48 9.78
CA ALA A 159 -4.66 34.07 10.78
C ALA A 159 -3.52 33.10 11.11
N SER A 160 -2.29 33.50 10.77
CA SER A 160 -1.08 32.76 11.09
C SER A 160 -0.98 32.47 12.59
N LEU A 161 -0.91 31.18 12.94
CA LEU A 161 -0.80 30.72 14.32
C LEU A 161 0.52 31.15 14.97
N ARG A 162 0.48 31.45 16.27
CA ARG A 162 1.60 31.91 17.12
C ARG A 162 2.79 30.94 17.20
N ASN A 163 2.61 29.68 16.79
CA ASN A 163 3.67 28.70 16.59
C ASN A 163 3.49 28.04 15.21
N PRO A 164 4.14 28.55 14.15
CA PRO A 164 4.12 27.88 12.86
C PRO A 164 4.91 26.56 12.97
N LYS A 165 4.22 25.43 12.81
CA LYS A 165 4.90 24.14 12.59
C LYS A 165 5.77 24.27 11.35
N GLN A 166 7.04 23.86 11.43
CA GLN A 166 7.95 23.81 10.30
C GLN A 166 7.36 22.91 9.20
N ALA A 167 6.77 23.54 8.19
CA ALA A 167 6.42 22.90 6.94
C ALA A 167 7.73 22.55 6.24
N ARG A 168 8.15 21.27 6.31
CA ARG A 168 9.21 20.73 5.46
C ARG A 168 8.70 20.66 4.02
N THR A 169 8.70 21.81 3.35
CA THR A 169 8.48 21.91 1.92
C THR A 169 9.83 22.10 1.24
N VAL A 170 10.31 21.04 0.59
CA VAL A 170 11.29 21.23 -0.49
C VAL A 170 10.45 21.57 -1.73
N ARG A 171 10.42 22.86 -2.08
CA ARG A 171 10.03 23.29 -3.41
C ARG A 171 11.08 22.78 -4.39
N SER A 172 10.81 21.69 -5.10
CA SER A 172 11.53 21.41 -6.34
C SER A 172 10.74 22.07 -7.48
N SER A 173 11.22 23.24 -7.88
CA SER A 173 10.87 23.87 -9.14
C SER A 173 11.13 22.90 -10.31
N ARG A 174 10.19 22.86 -11.26
CA ARG A 174 10.11 22.04 -12.49
C ARG A 174 9.48 20.67 -12.30
N ILE A 175 8.15 20.65 -12.32
CA ILE A 175 7.37 19.46 -12.66
C ILE A 175 6.86 19.69 -14.08
N ASN A 176 7.43 18.99 -15.05
CA ASN A 176 6.69 18.72 -16.28
C ASN A 176 5.52 17.81 -15.90
N GLU A 177 4.30 18.30 -16.13
CA GLU A 177 3.08 17.54 -15.91
C GLU A 177 3.10 16.26 -16.75
N VAL A 178 3.19 15.11 -16.10
CA VAL A 178 2.83 13.83 -16.73
C VAL A 178 1.56 13.32 -16.06
N ARG A 179 0.43 13.45 -16.76
CA ARG A 179 -0.91 13.05 -16.29
C ARG A 179 -1.15 11.56 -16.56
N THR A 180 -1.60 10.83 -15.54
CA THR A 180 -1.81 9.37 -15.52
C THR A 180 -3.18 8.97 -16.13
N THR A 181 -3.49 9.50 -17.30
CA THR A 181 -4.55 8.98 -18.19
C THR A 181 -4.03 8.71 -19.59
N ALA A 182 -2.75 8.99 -19.86
CA ALA A 182 -2.12 8.80 -21.16
C ALA A 182 -1.48 7.42 -21.37
N GLN A 183 -1.24 6.59 -20.34
CA GLN A 183 -0.40 5.39 -20.49
C GLN A 183 -1.03 4.25 -21.31
N ALA A 184 -2.35 4.06 -21.26
CA ALA A 184 -3.02 3.13 -22.18
C ALA A 184 -3.06 3.68 -23.62
N ARG A 185 -3.04 5.00 -23.80
CA ARG A 185 -2.93 5.67 -25.12
C ARG A 185 -1.50 5.65 -25.67
N ALA A 186 -0.50 5.70 -24.79
CA ALA A 186 0.91 5.79 -25.13
C ALA A 186 1.54 4.49 -25.68
N LEU A 187 0.80 3.38 -25.78
CA LEU A 187 1.17 2.21 -26.60
C LEU A 187 0.38 2.13 -27.92
N GLY A 188 -0.74 2.85 -28.01
CA GLY A 188 -1.55 2.96 -29.23
C GLY A 188 -0.91 3.87 -30.28
N ASP A 189 -0.11 4.85 -29.86
CA ASP A 189 0.60 5.76 -30.76
C ASP A 189 1.95 5.21 -31.27
N LEU A 190 2.39 4.03 -30.79
CA LEU A 190 3.63 3.42 -31.28
C LEU A 190 3.43 2.73 -32.62
N GLN A 191 4.35 3.01 -33.54
CA GLN A 191 4.41 2.33 -34.81
C GLN A 191 5.10 0.99 -34.62
N TRP A 192 4.31 -0.08 -34.63
CA TRP A 192 4.80 -1.44 -34.49
C TRP A 192 5.40 -1.93 -35.81
N PRO A 193 6.70 -2.28 -35.88
CA PRO A 193 7.30 -2.80 -37.09
C PRO A 193 6.63 -4.12 -37.52
N LYS A 194 6.47 -4.36 -38.83
CA LYS A 194 5.85 -5.60 -39.36
C LYS A 194 6.52 -6.88 -38.83
N ARG A 195 7.83 -6.86 -38.60
CA ARG A 195 8.54 -8.00 -38.01
C ARG A 195 8.21 -8.27 -36.54
N PHE A 196 7.61 -7.31 -35.85
CA PHE A 196 7.09 -7.54 -34.50
C PHE A 196 5.93 -8.54 -34.51
N THR A 197 5.11 -8.55 -35.56
CA THR A 197 4.02 -9.54 -35.70
C THR A 197 4.51 -10.94 -36.06
N GLU A 198 5.76 -11.07 -36.53
CA GLU A 198 6.39 -12.36 -36.83
C GLU A 198 6.96 -13.06 -35.58
N LEU A 199 7.08 -12.34 -34.46
CA LEU A 199 7.51 -12.91 -33.17
C LEU A 199 6.42 -13.83 -32.58
N LYS A 200 6.81 -14.81 -31.76
CA LYS A 200 5.86 -15.64 -31.00
C LYS A 200 4.98 -14.78 -30.08
N ALA A 201 3.72 -15.16 -29.88
CA ALA A 201 2.75 -14.41 -29.06
C ALA A 201 3.25 -14.12 -27.63
N GLU A 202 3.96 -15.07 -27.01
CA GLU A 202 4.57 -14.90 -25.69
C GLU A 202 5.66 -13.81 -25.69
N GLN A 203 6.47 -13.76 -26.76
CA GLN A 203 7.55 -12.80 -26.92
C GLN A 203 6.99 -11.40 -27.23
N GLN A 204 5.91 -11.31 -28.02
CA GLN A 204 5.20 -10.05 -28.26
C GLN A 204 4.61 -9.49 -26.97
N THR A 205 3.99 -10.36 -26.16
CA THR A 205 3.39 -9.96 -24.87
C THR A 205 4.47 -9.52 -23.89
N GLY A 206 5.54 -10.29 -23.77
CA GLY A 206 6.69 -9.94 -22.94
C GLY A 206 7.36 -8.63 -23.37
N ALA A 207 7.53 -8.40 -24.67
CA ALA A 207 8.13 -7.18 -25.18
C ALA A 207 7.24 -5.94 -24.93
N ARG A 208 5.92 -6.08 -25.07
CA ARG A 208 4.96 -5.00 -24.73
C ARG A 208 5.03 -4.62 -23.26
N VAL A 209 5.09 -5.61 -22.37
CA VAL A 209 5.23 -5.37 -20.92
C VAL A 209 6.59 -4.74 -20.58
N ALA A 210 7.67 -5.22 -21.19
CA ALA A 210 9.00 -4.67 -20.96
C ALA A 210 9.13 -3.22 -21.49
N LEU A 211 8.53 -2.90 -22.64
CA LEU A 211 8.49 -1.54 -23.19
C LEU A 211 7.71 -0.55 -22.32
N GLN A 212 6.76 -1.01 -21.50
CA GLN A 212 6.05 -0.13 -20.55
C GLN A 212 7.00 0.45 -19.49
N GLN A 213 8.10 -0.24 -19.19
CA GLN A 213 9.09 0.19 -18.20
C GLN A 213 10.11 1.20 -18.77
N VAL A 214 10.18 1.33 -20.10
CA VAL A 214 11.04 2.31 -20.78
C VAL A 214 10.33 3.67 -20.83
N ASP A 215 11.10 4.76 -20.74
CA ASP A 215 10.60 6.13 -20.90
C ASP A 215 9.90 6.31 -22.26
N ALA A 216 8.74 6.98 -22.28
CA ALA A 216 7.88 7.12 -23.44
C ALA A 216 8.60 7.74 -24.65
N ALA A 217 9.53 8.67 -24.41
CA ALA A 217 10.33 9.31 -25.45
C ALA A 217 11.32 8.35 -26.16
N LEU A 218 11.69 7.23 -25.52
CA LEU A 218 12.68 6.28 -26.04
C LEU A 218 12.05 5.04 -26.67
N ARG A 219 10.79 4.73 -26.40
CA ARG A 219 10.16 3.47 -26.85
C ARG A 219 10.12 3.32 -28.38
N GLN A 220 9.80 4.40 -29.09
CA GLN A 220 9.79 4.37 -30.57
C GLN A 220 11.21 4.20 -31.12
N ALA A 221 12.19 4.93 -30.56
CA ALA A 221 13.59 4.82 -30.97
C ALA A 221 14.15 3.41 -30.75
N VAL A 222 13.74 2.72 -29.67
CA VAL A 222 14.11 1.31 -29.41
C VAL A 222 13.52 0.37 -30.48
N LEU A 223 12.26 0.57 -30.87
CA LEU A 223 11.62 -0.23 -31.92
C LEU A 223 12.23 0.04 -33.31
N ASP A 224 12.53 1.30 -33.62
CA ASP A 224 13.13 1.69 -34.89
C ASP A 224 14.56 1.15 -35.02
N ASP A 225 15.35 1.22 -33.95
CA ASP A 225 16.71 0.67 -33.91
C ASP A 225 16.72 -0.85 -34.06
N TRP A 226 15.81 -1.53 -33.35
CA TRP A 226 15.60 -2.97 -33.49
C TRP A 226 15.18 -3.34 -34.93
N ALA A 227 14.24 -2.60 -35.52
CA ALA A 227 13.80 -2.83 -36.89
C ALA A 227 14.94 -2.57 -37.90
N ALA A 228 15.72 -1.50 -37.76
CA ALA A 228 16.85 -1.23 -38.64
C ALA A 228 17.90 -2.34 -38.57
N ARG A 229 18.24 -2.80 -37.36
CA ARG A 229 19.25 -3.84 -37.11
C ARG A 229 18.82 -5.22 -37.60
N CYS A 230 17.55 -5.57 -37.43
CA CYS A 230 17.02 -6.81 -37.98
C CYS A 230 17.00 -6.80 -39.52
N SER A 231 17.00 -5.63 -40.18
CA SER A 231 17.07 -5.53 -41.64
C SER A 231 18.50 -5.53 -42.18
N SER A 232 19.44 -4.95 -41.44
CA SER A 232 20.82 -4.74 -41.93
C SER A 232 21.80 -5.86 -41.56
N HIS A 233 21.60 -6.58 -40.45
CA HIS A 233 22.67 -7.41 -39.88
C HIS A 233 22.31 -8.87 -39.57
N GLY A 234 21.28 -9.44 -40.21
CA GLY A 234 21.00 -10.89 -40.12
C GLY A 234 20.95 -11.42 -38.68
N ILE A 235 20.22 -10.74 -37.79
CA ILE A 235 20.17 -11.10 -36.37
C ILE A 235 19.56 -12.49 -36.21
N ARG A 236 20.35 -13.43 -35.65
CA ARG A 236 19.96 -14.83 -35.45
C ARG A 236 18.79 -15.02 -34.47
N ASN A 237 18.67 -14.14 -33.47
CA ASN A 237 17.55 -14.14 -32.52
C ASN A 237 16.96 -12.72 -32.36
N PRO A 238 15.94 -12.36 -33.16
CA PRO A 238 15.36 -11.02 -33.13
C PRO A 238 14.65 -10.71 -31.81
N ALA A 239 14.04 -11.71 -31.17
CA ALA A 239 13.37 -11.54 -29.88
C ALA A 239 14.38 -11.21 -28.78
N GLY A 240 15.43 -12.03 -28.63
CA GLY A 240 16.46 -11.83 -27.60
C GLY A 240 17.18 -10.49 -27.73
N TYR A 241 17.42 -10.06 -28.97
CA TYR A 241 18.02 -8.75 -29.23
C TYR A 241 17.08 -7.59 -28.84
N LEU A 242 15.78 -7.70 -29.11
CA LEU A 242 14.78 -6.71 -28.69
C LEU A 242 14.79 -6.55 -27.16
N PHE A 243 14.74 -7.66 -26.42
CA PHE A 243 14.80 -7.61 -24.95
C PHE A 243 16.11 -7.01 -24.46
N GLY A 244 17.24 -7.32 -25.09
CA GLY A 244 18.54 -6.71 -24.75
C GLY A 244 18.55 -5.20 -24.93
N ILE A 245 17.99 -4.67 -26.02
CA ILE A 245 17.88 -3.22 -26.23
C ILE A 245 16.90 -2.59 -25.23
N ILE A 246 15.77 -3.24 -24.96
CA ILE A 246 14.79 -2.76 -23.96
C ILE A 246 15.43 -2.68 -22.57
N GLN A 247 16.14 -3.73 -22.13
CA GLN A 247 16.84 -3.73 -20.84
C GLN A 247 17.88 -2.60 -20.77
N ARG A 248 18.66 -2.42 -21.83
CA ARG A 248 19.62 -1.31 -21.91
C ARG A 248 18.95 0.06 -21.85
N ALA A 249 17.74 0.20 -22.41
CA ALA A 249 16.94 1.43 -22.29
C ALA A 249 16.34 1.64 -20.90
N ILE A 250 15.94 0.58 -20.19
CA ILE A 250 15.49 0.63 -18.79
C ILE A 250 16.62 1.13 -17.89
N HIS A 251 17.85 0.67 -18.13
CA HIS A 251 19.04 1.09 -17.38
C HIS A 251 19.58 2.47 -17.78
N GLY A 252 18.97 3.15 -18.76
CA GLY A 252 19.42 4.47 -19.23
C GLY A 252 20.68 4.45 -20.08
N GLU A 253 21.14 3.27 -20.51
CA GLU A 253 22.35 3.06 -21.31
C GLU A 253 22.03 2.94 -22.82
N PHE A 254 20.80 3.26 -23.22
CA PHE A 254 20.38 3.16 -24.61
C PHE A 254 20.89 4.34 -25.44
N ASN A 255 21.87 4.05 -26.29
CA ASN A 255 22.31 4.95 -27.35
C ASN A 255 21.62 4.55 -28.66
N ALA A 256 20.68 5.38 -29.13
CA ALA A 256 19.99 5.17 -30.40
C ALA A 256 21.00 5.24 -31.57
N TRP A 257 21.28 4.11 -32.21
CA TRP A 257 22.19 4.08 -33.35
C TRP A 257 21.55 4.75 -34.58
N ALA A 258 20.23 4.64 -34.73
CA ALA A 258 19.47 5.26 -35.82
C ALA A 258 19.62 6.80 -35.95
N LYS A 259 20.09 7.52 -34.92
CA LYS A 259 20.39 8.97 -35.01
C LYS A 259 21.81 9.28 -35.49
N LYS A 260 22.71 8.30 -35.57
CA LYS A 260 24.11 8.50 -35.97
C LYS A 260 24.32 8.48 -37.50
N ASP A 261 23.38 7.88 -38.23
CA ASP A 261 23.44 7.72 -39.69
C ASP A 261 22.46 8.66 -40.44
N ALA A 262 22.17 9.85 -39.92
CA ALA A 262 21.63 10.91 -40.76
C ALA A 262 22.81 11.55 -41.51
N PRO A 263 23.03 11.28 -42.81
CA PRO A 263 24.02 12.03 -43.57
C PRO A 263 23.59 13.49 -43.55
N SER A 264 24.47 14.35 -43.02
CA SER A 264 24.34 15.80 -43.14
C SER A 264 24.14 16.11 -44.62
N ALA A 265 22.96 16.64 -44.95
CA ALA A 265 22.63 17.07 -46.30
C ALA A 265 23.77 17.97 -46.82
N SER A 266 24.49 17.47 -47.82
CA SER A 266 25.43 18.24 -48.61
C SER A 266 24.67 19.34 -49.34
N VAL A 267 24.95 20.58 -48.96
CA VAL A 267 24.54 21.79 -49.69
C VAL A 267 25.22 21.76 -51.07
N PRO A 268 24.50 21.84 -52.20
CA PRO A 268 25.13 21.97 -53.50
C PRO A 268 25.51 23.45 -53.78
N PRO A 269 26.50 23.69 -54.67
CA PRO A 269 26.96 25.03 -55.05
C PRO A 269 25.95 25.79 -55.91
#